data_AF-A0A3B8WAU9-F1
#
_entry.id   AF-A0A3B8WAU9-F1
#
_cell.length_a   1.000
_cell.length_b   1.000
_cell.length_c   1.000
_cell.angle_alpha   90.00
_cell.angle_beta   90.00
_cell.angle_gamma   90.00
#
_symmetry.space_group_name_H-M   'P 1'
#
loop_
_entity.id
_entity.type
_entity.pdbx_description
1 polymer ?
#
loop_
_entity_poly.entity_id
_entity_poly.type
_entity_poly.pdbx_seq_one_letter_code
_entity_poly.pdbx_strand_id
1 'polypeptide(L)'
;APFLIHQESNVIIRAVRDYLRQDIGEVLIDAESVYEDVLSFVRAVMPTFENKIKLYKDEIPLFSRYQIEGQIETAFQREVKLPSG
;
A
#
# COMPACT_ATOMS: atom_id res chain seq x y z
N ALA A 1 -7.03 -25.72 14.18
CA ALA A 1 -5.76 -26.14 13.55
C ALA A 1 -4.74 -25.02 13.72
N PRO A 2 -3.49 -25.28 14.13
CA PRO A 2 -2.48 -24.23 14.27
C PRO A 2 -1.91 -23.91 12.88
N PHE A 3 -1.89 -22.62 12.53
CA PHE A 3 -1.30 -22.09 11.30
C PHE A 3 0.03 -21.39 11.63
N LEU A 4 0.86 -21.17 10.62
CA LEU A 4 2.17 -20.53 10.76
C LEU A 4 2.02 -19.08 11.25
N ILE A 5 2.42 -18.78 12.48
CA ILE A 5 2.46 -17.43 13.07
C ILE A 5 3.87 -16.85 12.91
N HIS A 6 4.42 -16.80 11.69
CA HIS A 6 5.60 -15.97 11.43
C HIS A 6 5.81 -15.68 9.94
N GLN A 7 5.52 -14.45 9.54
CA GLN A 7 6.10 -13.78 8.39
C GLN A 7 6.24 -12.31 8.82
N GLU A 8 7.44 -11.74 8.65
CA GLU A 8 7.87 -10.40 9.06
C GLU A 8 6.71 -9.42 9.30
N SER A 9 6.56 -8.99 10.56
CA SER A 9 5.54 -8.06 11.06
C SER A 9 4.78 -7.33 9.94
N ASN A 10 3.69 -7.94 9.44
CA ASN A 10 3.10 -7.61 8.14
C ASN A 10 2.78 -6.11 8.05
N VAL A 11 3.75 -5.33 7.55
CA VAL A 11 3.74 -3.88 7.58
C VAL A 11 2.62 -3.37 6.68
N ILE A 12 2.30 -4.15 5.64
CA ILE A 12 1.23 -3.91 4.69
C ILE A 12 -0.11 -4.05 5.41
N ILE A 13 -0.33 -5.13 6.16
CA ILE A 13 -1.57 -5.34 6.93
C ILE A 13 -1.72 -4.27 8.02
N ARG A 14 -0.63 -3.88 8.69
CA ARG A 14 -0.65 -2.77 9.65
C ARG A 14 -0.98 -1.45 8.96
N ALA A 15 -0.37 -1.16 7.82
CA ALA A 15 -0.64 0.04 7.05
C ALA A 15 -2.10 0.08 6.58
N VAL A 16 -2.63 -1.02 6.06
CA VAL A 16 -4.04 -1.14 5.67
C VAL A 16 -4.94 -0.91 6.89
N ARG A 17 -4.68 -1.55 8.02
CA ARG A 17 -5.48 -1.36 9.24
C ARG A 17 -5.44 0.08 9.78
N ASP A 18 -4.28 0.72 9.75
CA ASP A 18 -4.04 2.00 10.42
C ASP A 18 -4.37 3.21 9.52
N TYR A 19 -4.25 3.06 8.19
CA TYR A 19 -4.46 4.13 7.21
C TYR A 19 -5.71 3.98 6.35
N LEU A 20 -6.31 2.79 6.19
CA LEU A 20 -7.51 2.63 5.35
C LEU A 20 -8.71 3.35 5.99
N ARG A 21 -9.18 4.38 5.31
CA ARG A 21 -10.27 5.26 5.76
C ARG A 21 -11.31 5.45 4.66
N GLN A 22 -12.43 6.07 5.01
CA GLN A 22 -13.54 6.29 4.07
C GLN A 22 -13.19 7.22 2.90
N ASP A 23 -12.31 8.19 3.14
CA ASP A 23 -11.79 9.17 2.17
C ASP A 23 -10.78 8.59 1.16
N ILE A 24 -10.18 7.42 1.44
CA ILE A 24 -9.31 6.75 0.47
C ILE A 24 -10.16 6.21 -0.68
N GLY A 25 -9.87 6.61 -1.92
CA GLY A 25 -10.60 6.11 -3.10
C GLY A 25 -10.27 4.65 -3.41
N GLU A 26 -8.97 4.35 -3.52
CA GLU A 26 -8.45 3.03 -3.90
C GLU A 26 -7.10 2.74 -3.26
N VAL A 27 -6.81 1.45 -3.08
CA VAL A 27 -5.51 0.92 -2.65
C VAL A 27 -4.97 0.07 -3.79
N LEU A 28 -3.89 0.53 -4.40
CA LEU A 28 -3.26 -0.13 -5.53
C LEU A 28 -2.09 -0.98 -5.04
N ILE A 29 -2.07 -2.24 -5.47
CA ILE A 29 -1.04 -3.22 -5.12
C ILE A 29 -0.52 -3.81 -6.43
N ASP A 30 0.79 -3.77 -6.67
CA ASP A 30 1.43 -4.24 -7.90
C ASP A 30 1.96 -5.69 -7.82
N ALA A 31 1.93 -6.30 -6.65
CA ALA A 31 2.28 -7.71 -6.43
C ALA A 31 1.03 -8.56 -6.17
N GLU A 32 0.84 -9.61 -6.99
CA GLU A 32 -0.35 -10.47 -6.93
C GLU A 32 -0.48 -11.22 -5.60
N SER A 33 0.61 -11.77 -5.06
CA SER A 33 0.62 -12.44 -3.75
C SER A 33 0.20 -11.51 -2.62
N VAL A 34 0.69 -10.27 -2.63
CA VAL A 34 0.35 -9.25 -1.63
C VAL A 34 -1.11 -8.82 -1.77
N TYR A 35 -1.60 -8.71 -3.00
CA TYR A 35 -3.00 -8.37 -3.26
C TYR A 35 -3.95 -9.41 -2.66
N GLU A 36 -3.66 -10.70 -2.84
CA GLU A 36 -4.47 -11.79 -2.27
C GLU A 36 -4.47 -11.78 -0.74
N ASP A 37 -3.30 -11.54 -0.12
CA ASP A 37 -3.16 -11.44 1.34
C ASP A 37 -3.96 -10.26 1.90
N VAL A 38 -3.83 -9.08 1.30
CA VAL A 38 -4.55 -7.88 1.72
C VAL A 38 -6.05 -8.03 1.49
N LEU A 39 -6.48 -8.58 0.36
CA LEU A 39 -7.89 -8.81 0.05
C LEU A 39 -8.51 -9.76 1.07
N SER A 40 -7.82 -10.84 1.41
CA SER A 40 -8.27 -11.81 2.40
C SER A 40 -8.42 -11.18 3.79
N PHE A 41 -7.47 -10.32 4.18
CA PHE A 41 -7.55 -9.59 5.44
C PHE A 41 -8.69 -8.56 5.46
N VAL A 42 -8.83 -7.75 4.40
CA VAL A 42 -9.89 -6.73 4.32
C VAL A 42 -11.27 -7.39 4.34
N ARG A 43 -11.46 -8.50 3.63
CA ARG A 43 -12.70 -9.30 3.71
C ARG A 43 -13.03 -9.76 5.12
N ALA A 44 -12.02 -10.18 5.89
CA ALA A 44 -12.21 -10.68 7.24
C ALA A 44 -12.46 -9.57 8.29
N VAL A 45 -11.77 -8.42 8.16
CA VAL A 45 -11.73 -7.39 9.22
C VAL A 45 -12.54 -6.15 8.86
N MET A 46 -12.55 -5.74 7.60
CA MET A 46 -13.16 -4.49 7.14
C MET A 46 -13.84 -4.65 5.76
N PRO A 47 -14.83 -5.55 5.63
CA PRO A 47 -15.39 -5.97 4.32
C PRO A 47 -15.98 -4.83 3.51
N THR A 48 -16.41 -3.74 4.15
CA THR A 48 -16.94 -2.54 3.49
C THR A 48 -15.92 -1.85 2.57
N PHE A 49 -14.62 -2.10 2.76
CA PHE A 49 -13.56 -1.53 1.92
C PHE A 49 -13.01 -2.49 0.87
N GLU A 50 -13.56 -3.70 0.73
CA GLU A 50 -13.08 -4.70 -0.24
C GLU A 50 -12.96 -4.13 -1.65
N ASN A 51 -13.99 -3.40 -2.10
CA ASN A 51 -14.06 -2.82 -3.44
C ASN A 51 -12.98 -1.75 -3.72
N LYS A 52 -12.26 -1.29 -2.69
CA LYS A 52 -11.17 -0.32 -2.84
C LYS A 52 -9.83 -0.99 -3.14
N ILE A 53 -9.68 -2.28 -2.88
CA ILE A 53 -8.42 -3.00 -3.08
C ILE A 53 -8.33 -3.43 -4.54
N LYS A 54 -7.29 -2.98 -5.26
CA LYS A 54 -7.12 -3.28 -6.69
C LYS A 54 -5.69 -3.72 -6.99
N LEU A 55 -5.59 -4.72 -7.86
CA LEU A 55 -4.32 -5.18 -8.43
C LEU A 55 -3.93 -4.27 -9.60
N TYR A 56 -2.76 -3.65 -9.49
CA TYR A 56 -2.14 -2.84 -10.51
C TYR A 56 -1.43 -3.74 -11.53
N LYS A 57 -1.74 -3.58 -12.82
CA LYS A 57 -1.22 -4.43 -13.91
C LYS A 57 -0.66 -3.64 -15.10
N ASP A 58 -0.54 -2.33 -14.95
CA ASP A 58 0.00 -1.49 -16.02
C ASP A 58 1.52 -1.69 -16.16
N GLU A 59 2.03 -1.50 -17.37
CA GLU A 59 3.46 -1.65 -17.69
C GLU A 59 4.33 -0.57 -17.04
N ILE A 60 3.77 0.62 -16.83
CA ILE A 60 4.46 1.74 -16.17
C ILE A 60 4.50 1.43 -14.67
N PRO A 61 5.66 1.50 -13.98
CA PRO A 61 5.71 1.25 -12.54
C PRO A 61 4.76 2.16 -11.76
N LEU A 62 4.15 1.61 -10.70
CA LEU A 62 3.08 2.26 -9.94
C LEU A 62 3.48 3.67 -9.48
N PHE A 63 4.63 3.80 -8.81
CA PHE A 63 5.08 5.09 -8.28
C PHE A 63 5.45 6.11 -9.36
N SER A 64 6.00 5.64 -10.49
CA SER A 64 6.30 6.49 -11.63
C SER A 64 5.01 7.04 -12.26
N ARG A 65 3.97 6.20 -12.41
CA ARG A 65 2.67 6.65 -12.94
C ARG A 65 2.05 7.77 -12.10
N TYR A 66 2.15 7.68 -10.77
CA TYR A 66 1.62 8.69 -9.85
C TYR A 66 2.62 9.83 -9.55
N GLN A 67 3.80 9.84 -10.19
CA GLN A 67 4.83 10.88 -10.06
C GLN A 67 5.31 11.12 -8.62
N ILE A 68 5.25 10.09 -7.77
CA ILE A 68 5.68 10.17 -6.36
C ILE A 68 7.11 9.67 -6.14
N GLU A 69 7.73 9.08 -7.15
CA GLU A 69 9.08 8.50 -7.06
C GLU A 69 10.14 9.54 -6.66
N GLY A 70 10.13 10.72 -7.27
CA GLY A 70 11.03 11.81 -6.87
C GLY A 70 10.79 12.30 -5.44
N GLN A 71 9.55 12.27 -4.95
CA GLN A 71 9.26 12.64 -3.55
C GLN A 71 9.82 11.59 -2.58
N ILE A 72 9.73 10.29 -2.93
CA ILE A 72 10.33 9.22 -2.15
C ILE A 72 11.85 9.40 -2.10
N GLU A 73 12.50 9.72 -3.22
CA GLU A 73 13.95 9.97 -3.27
C GLU A 73 14.38 11.13 -2.36
N THR A 74 13.60 12.20 -2.27
CA THR A 74 13.92 13.33 -1.36
C THR A 74 13.96 12.93 0.10
N ALA A 75 13.20 11.91 0.52
CA ALA A 75 13.23 11.41 1.89
C ALA A 75 14.58 10.74 2.25
N PHE A 76 15.36 10.33 1.24
CA PHE A 76 16.72 9.79 1.40
C PHE A 76 17.82 10.85 1.23
N GLN A 77 17.47 12.08 0.85
CA GLN A 77 18.45 13.16 0.72
C GLN A 77 18.79 13.74 2.10
N ARG A 78 20.07 14.09 2.29
CA ARG A 78 20.53 14.73 3.52
C ARG A 78 19.97 16.16 3.69
N GLU A 79 19.71 16.83 2.57
CA GLU A 79 19.17 18.19 2.52
C GLU A 79 18.00 18.22 1.53
N VAL A 80 16.88 18.81 1.94
CA VAL A 80 15.67 18.94 1.10
C VAL A 80 15.44 20.42 0.84
N LYS A 81 15.32 20.80 -0.44
CA LYS A 81 14.99 22.18 -0.81
C LYS A 81 13.51 22.44 -0.52
N LEU A 82 13.25 23.48 0.27
CA LEU A 82 11.88 23.93 0.51
C LEU A 82 11.38 24.72 -0.71
N PRO A 83 10.05 24.76 -0.96
CA PRO A 83 9.47 25.56 -2.04
C PRO A 83 9.88 27.04 -1.99
N SER A 84 10.24 27.52 -0.80
CA SER A 84 10.60 28.92 -0.54
C SER A 84 12.12 29.19 -0.49
N GLY A 85 12.97 28.18 -0.71
CA GLY A 85 14.43 28.28 -0.52
C GLY A 85 14.88 27.80 0.86
#